data_AF-A0AAW4U1G9-F1
#
_entry.id   AF-A0AAW4U1G9-F1
#
_cell.length_a   1.000
_cell.length_b   1.000
_cell.length_c   1.000
_cell.angle_alpha   90.00
_cell.angle_beta   90.00
_cell.angle_gamma   90.00
#
_symmetry.space_group_name_H-M   'P 1'
#
loop_
_entity.id
_entity.type
_entity.pdbx_description
1 polymer ?
#
loop_
_entity_poly.entity_id
_entity_poly.type
_entity_poly.pdbx_seq_one_letter_code
_entity_poly.pdbx_strand_id
1 'polypeptide(L)' 'MHNRLASMAPRLAEDLSAALNYSQLLKVYRALLTEGVSLRDIVTIATVLVASSAVTKDHILLAADVRLALRRSI' A
#
# COMPACT_ATOMS: atom_id res chain seq x y z
N MET A 1 -5.12 -6.12 -8.79
CA MET A 1 -4.93 -6.03 -7.32
C MET A 1 -6.12 -5.38 -6.62
N HIS A 2 -6.65 -4.25 -7.10
CA HIS A 2 -7.85 -3.59 -6.52
C HIS A 2 -9.05 -4.52 -6.32
N ASN A 3 -9.36 -5.40 -7.29
CA ASN A 3 -10.52 -6.29 -7.20
C ASN A 3 -10.37 -7.37 -6.10
N ARG A 4 -9.14 -7.85 -5.84
CA ARG A 4 -8.89 -8.80 -4.74
C ARG A 4 -8.97 -8.12 -3.39
N LEU A 5 -8.48 -6.88 -3.28
CA LEU A 5 -8.59 -6.10 -2.05
C LEU A 5 -10.04 -5.78 -1.74
N ALA A 6 -10.82 -5.33 -2.74
CA ALA A 6 -12.24 -5.04 -2.58
C ALA A 6 -13.06 -6.29 -2.16
N SER A 7 -12.69 -7.47 -2.65
CA SER A 7 -13.33 -8.74 -2.25
C SER A 7 -12.95 -9.22 -0.86
N MET A 8 -11.77 -8.85 -0.33
CA MET A 8 -11.29 -9.29 0.99
C MET A 8 -11.61 -8.25 2.09
N ALA A 9 -11.47 -6.97 1.77
CA ALA A 9 -11.64 -5.84 2.69
C ALA A 9 -12.17 -4.61 1.92
N PRO A 10 -13.48 -4.58 1.61
CA PRO A 10 -14.07 -3.51 0.80
C PRO A 10 -13.90 -2.13 1.43
N ARG A 11 -14.08 -2.02 2.75
CA ARG A 11 -13.93 -0.76 3.49
C ARG A 11 -12.50 -0.21 3.43
N LEU A 12 -11.50 -1.09 3.50
CA LEU A 12 -10.09 -0.73 3.37
C LEU A 12 -9.77 -0.27 1.93
N ALA A 13 -10.41 -0.86 0.93
CA ALA A 13 -10.25 -0.45 -0.46
C ALA A 13 -10.86 0.95 -0.71
N GLU A 14 -11.97 1.28 -0.05
CA GLU A 14 -12.55 2.63 -0.06
C GLU A 14 -11.63 3.64 0.64
N ASP A 15 -11.16 3.35 1.85
CA ASP A 15 -10.24 4.21 2.59
C ASP A 15 -8.94 4.47 1.80
N LEU A 16 -8.38 3.43 1.17
CA LEU A 16 -7.19 3.56 0.33
C LEU A 16 -7.44 4.45 -0.89
N SER A 17 -8.61 4.31 -1.53
CA SER A 17 -8.99 5.10 -2.69
C SER A 17 -9.30 6.56 -2.33
N ALA A 18 -9.79 6.81 -1.11
CA ALA A 18 -9.95 8.16 -0.57
C ALA A 18 -8.62 8.80 -0.17
N ALA A 19 -7.66 8.00 0.30
CA ALA A 19 -6.38 8.48 0.80
C ALA A 19 -5.34 8.79 -0.30
N LEU A 20 -5.37 8.05 -1.41
CA LEU A 20 -4.38 8.10 -2.50
C LEU A 20 -5.04 7.97 -3.88
N ASN A 21 -4.60 8.81 -4.82
CA ASN A 21 -5.05 8.71 -6.21
C ASN A 21 -4.34 7.56 -6.94
N TYR A 22 -4.98 7.03 -7.99
CA TYR A 22 -4.48 5.88 -8.76
C TYR A 22 -3.05 6.06 -9.29
N SER A 23 -2.69 7.28 -9.72
CA SER A 23 -1.33 7.60 -10.19
C SER A 23 -0.27 7.46 -9.08
N GLN A 24 -0.59 7.91 -7.85
CA GLN A 24 0.31 7.76 -6.70
C GLN A 24 0.45 6.29 -6.32
N LEU A 25 -0.65 5.55 -6.31
CA LEU A 25 -0.67 4.12 -6.04
C LEU A 25 0.22 3.34 -7.02
N LEU A 26 0.15 3.67 -8.31
CA LEU A 26 0.99 3.05 -9.35
C LEU A 26 2.49 3.33 -9.12
N LYS A 27 2.84 4.55 -8.68
CA LYS A 27 4.23 4.89 -8.33
C LYS A 27 4.73 4.09 -7.13
N VAL A 28 3.92 3.95 -6.08
CA VAL A 28 4.27 3.14 -4.91
C VAL A 28 4.45 1.68 -5.32
N TYR A 29 3.53 1.09 -6.09
CA TYR A 29 3.67 -0.30 -6.52
C TYR A 29 4.92 -0.54 -7.36
N ARG A 30 5.26 0.40 -8.24
CA ARG A 30 6.52 0.34 -9.00
C ARG A 30 7.73 0.38 -8.07
N ALA A 31 7.76 1.30 -7.12
CA ALA A 31 8.86 1.38 -6.14
C ALA A 31 8.99 0.09 -5.32
N LEU A 32 7.88 -0.51 -4.88
CA LEU A 32 7.87 -1.78 -4.17
C LEU A 32 8.45 -2.91 -5.01
N LEU A 33 8.05 -3.02 -6.29
CA LEU A 33 8.57 -4.03 -7.21
C LEU A 33 10.06 -3.84 -7.53
N THR A 34 10.50 -2.61 -7.77
CA THR A 34 11.91 -2.29 -8.04
C THR A 34 12.82 -2.73 -6.90
N GLU A 35 12.34 -2.69 -5.66
CA GLU A 35 13.11 -3.09 -4.48
C GLU A 35 12.81 -4.53 -4.03
N GLY A 36 12.17 -5.34 -4.88
CA GLY A 36 11.97 -6.78 -4.64
C GLY A 36 10.92 -7.11 -3.56
N VAL A 37 10.01 -6.19 -3.24
CA VAL A 37 8.97 -6.42 -2.24
C VAL A 37 7.82 -7.22 -2.86
N SER A 38 7.46 -8.33 -2.24
CA SER A 38 6.36 -9.17 -2.70
C SER A 38 5.00 -8.49 -2.45
N LEU A 39 4.21 -8.34 -3.52
CA LEU A 39 2.82 -7.84 -3.47
C LEU A 39 1.80 -8.91 -3.02
N ARG A 40 2.23 -9.91 -2.24
CA ARG A 40 1.40 -11.04 -1.82
C ARG A 40 0.37 -10.61 -0.78
N ASP A 41 0.81 -9.85 0.23
CA ASP A 41 -0.02 -9.36 1.32
C ASP A 41 -0.60 -7.98 1.03
N ILE A 42 -1.52 -7.94 0.05
CA ILE A 42 -2.20 -6.71 -0.38
C ILE A 42 -2.96 -6.02 0.76
N VAL A 43 -3.44 -6.77 1.76
CA VAL A 43 -4.19 -6.24 2.92
C VAL A 43 -3.25 -5.46 3.83
N THR A 44 -2.09 -6.04 4.18
CA THR A 44 -1.06 -5.36 4.98
C THR A 44 -0.54 -4.12 4.25
N ILE A 45 -0.25 -4.25 2.95
CA ILE A 45 0.20 -3.14 2.11
C ILE A 45 -0.83 -2.00 2.13
N ALA A 46 -2.10 -2.29 1.90
CA ALA A 46 -3.17 -1.29 1.89
C ALA A 46 -3.36 -0.65 3.28
N THR A 47 -3.32 -1.43 4.35
CA THR A 47 -3.47 -0.94 5.73
C THR A 47 -2.36 0.05 6.09
N VAL A 48 -1.12 -0.30 5.78
CA VAL A 48 0.04 0.56 6.04
C VAL A 48 0.00 1.79 5.14
N LEU A 49 -0.38 1.64 3.87
CA LEU A 49 -0.54 2.78 2.96
C LEU A 49 -1.57 3.78 3.49
N VAL A 50 -2.73 3.33 3.96
CA VAL A 50 -3.75 4.20 4.54
C VAL A 50 -3.19 4.91 5.78
N ALA A 51 -2.57 4.17 6.70
CA ALA A 51 -1.99 4.75 7.92
C ALA A 51 -0.88 5.77 7.63
N SER A 52 0.10 5.41 6.80
CA SER A 52 1.22 6.29 6.44
C SER A 52 0.79 7.46 5.56
N SER A 53 -0.28 7.32 4.77
CA SER A 53 -0.82 8.42 3.96
C SER A 53 -1.39 9.59 4.78
N ALA A 54 -1.66 9.36 6.07
CA ALA A 54 -2.04 10.41 7.01
C ALA A 54 -0.84 11.26 7.45
N VAL A 55 0.38 10.70 7.37
CA VAL A 55 1.63 11.33 7.79
C VAL A 55 2.36 11.95 6.60
N THR A 56 2.46 11.23 5.48
CA THR A 56 3.20 11.67 4.29
C THR A 56 2.49 11.29 3.00
N LYS A 57 2.64 12.13 1.97
CA LYS A 57 2.16 11.87 0.60
C LYS A 57 3.31 11.49 -0.35
N ASP A 58 4.54 11.40 0.14
CA ASP A 58 5.70 10.98 -0.65
C ASP A 58 5.67 9.46 -0.87
N HIS A 59 5.66 9.04 -2.13
CA HIS A 59 5.57 7.63 -2.51
C HIS A 59 6.81 6.79 -2.13
N ILE A 60 7.98 7.40 -1.99
CA ILE A 60 9.21 6.70 -1.56
C ILE A 60 9.12 6.36 -0.07
N LEU A 61 8.71 7.34 0.75
CA LEU A 61 8.53 7.13 2.18
C LEU A 61 7.40 6.13 2.47
N LEU A 62 6.27 6.22 1.75
CA LEU A 62 5.18 5.25 1.84
C LEU A 62 5.65 3.82 1.51
N ALA A 63 6.49 3.65 0.48
CA ALA A 63 7.04 2.34 0.14
C ALA A 63 7.98 1.81 1.23
N ALA A 64 8.76 2.68 1.87
CA ALA A 64 9.64 2.30 2.98
C ALA A 64 8.85 1.81 4.22
N ASP A 65 7.76 2.49 4.58
CA ASP A 65 6.88 2.06 5.67
C ASP A 65 6.26 0.69 5.41
N VAL A 66 5.78 0.47 4.17
CA VAL A 66 5.23 -0.83 3.74
C VAL A 66 6.27 -1.94 3.90
N ARG A 67 7.54 -1.69 3.56
CA ARG A 67 8.62 -2.67 3.77
C ARG A 67 8.83 -3.01 5.23
N LEU A 68 8.88 -2.00 6.08
CA LEU A 68 9.09 -2.19 7.51
C LEU A 68 7.96 -3.04 8.11
N ALA A 69 6.72 -2.75 7.72
CA ALA A 69 5.56 -3.51 8.18
C ALA A 69 5.58 -4.96 7.69
N LEU A 70 5.91 -5.20 6.41
CA LEU A 70 6.01 -6.57 5.87
C LEU A 70 7.15 -7.36 6.52
N ARG A 71 8.30 -6.74 6.82
CA ARG A 71 9.40 -7.38 7.54
C ARG A 71 9.03 -7.80 8.97
N ARG A 72 8.16 -7.05 9.64
CA ARG A 72 7.67 -7.35 10.99
C ARG A 72 6.59 -8.44 11.02
N SER A 73 6.00 -8.74 9.88
CA SER A 73 4.94 -9.75 9.74
C SER A 73 5.48 -11.15 9.41
N ILE A 74 6.81 -11.34 9.47
CA ILE A 74 7.54 -12.60 9.24
C ILE A 74 7.77 -13.32 10.57
#